data_AF-A0A3D9GPE8-F1
#
_entry.id   AF-A0A3D9GPE8-F1
#
_cell.length_a   1.000
_cell.length_b   1.000
_cell.length_c   1.000
_cell.angle_alpha   90.00
_cell.angle_beta   90.00
_cell.angle_gamma   90.00
#
_symmetry.space_group_name_H-M   'P 1'
#
loop_
_entity.id
_entity.type
_entity.pdbx_description
1 polymer ?
#
loop_
_entity_poly.entity_id
_entity_poly.type
_entity_poly.pdbx_seq_one_letter_code
_entity_poly.pdbx_strand_id
1 'polypeptide(L)' 'MIWMKVAGITLVVVIIVCFEWIRLDIGRVRERVVLASIAGLSWISALMAVLIPEMPGPIKWIEWLYRPLSGLLS' A
#
# COMPACT_ATOMS: atom_id res chain seq x y z
N MET A 1 -11.83 3.44 14.87
CA MET A 1 -10.68 4.30 14.48
C MET A 1 -10.00 3.88 13.17
N ILE A 2 -9.84 2.59 12.86
CA ILE A 2 -9.32 2.09 11.57
C ILE A 2 -10.13 2.59 10.35
N TRP A 3 -11.46 2.61 10.44
CA TRP A 3 -12.34 3.13 9.38
C TRP A 3 -12.08 4.60 9.03
N MET A 4 -11.68 5.44 10.00
CA MET A 4 -11.30 6.83 9.75
C MET A 4 -9.95 6.93 9.02
N LYS A 5 -9.00 6.03 9.33
CA LYS A 5 -7.73 5.91 8.59
C LYS A 5 -7.98 5.48 7.14
N VAL A 6 -8.83 4.47 6.94
CA VAL A 6 -9.20 3.99 5.59
C VAL A 6 -9.88 5.12 4.80
N ALA A 7 -10.87 5.79 5.39
CA ALA A 7 -11.55 6.92 4.74
C ALA A 7 -10.59 8.05 4.38
N GLY A 8 -9.65 8.40 5.27
CA GLY A 8 -8.62 9.42 5.01
C GLY A 8 -7.68 9.05 3.87
N ILE A 9 -7.20 7.80 3.84
CA ILE A 9 -6.32 7.30 2.76
C ILE A 9 -7.06 7.32 1.42
N THR A 10 -8.31 6.85 1.38
CA THR A 10 -9.12 6.88 0.16
C THR A 10 -9.37 8.31 -0.31
N LEU A 11 -9.67 9.25 0.60
CA LEU A 11 -9.86 10.66 0.25
C LEU A 11 -8.61 11.27 -0.39
N VAL A 12 -7.43 11.03 0.19
CA VAL A 12 -6.16 11.54 -0.35
C VAL A 12 -5.86 10.95 -1.73
N VAL A 13 -6.06 9.64 -1.91
CA VAL A 13 -5.88 8.97 -3.21
C VAL A 13 -6.83 9.53 -4.26
N VAL A 14 -8.11 9.74 -3.91
CA VAL A 14 -9.10 10.35 -4.81
C VAL A 14 -8.71 11.78 -5.18
N ILE A 15 -8.20 12.58 -4.24
CA ILE A 15 -7.74 13.94 -4.51
C ILE A 15 -6.55 13.91 -5.47
N ILE A 16 -5.54 13.06 -5.24
CA ILE A 16 -4.36 12.93 -6.11
C ILE A 16 -4.79 12.56 -7.53
N VAL A 17 -5.62 11.51 -7.65
CA VAL A 17 -6.10 11.03 -8.95
C VAL A 17 -6.93 12.10 -9.65
N CYS A 18 -7.83 12.81 -8.94
CA CYS A 18 -8.64 13.88 -9.50
C CYS A 18 -7.80 15.07 -9.95
N PHE A 19 -6.80 15.47 -9.16
CA PHE A 19 -5.93 16.59 -9.47
C PHE A 19 -5.07 16.29 -10.70
N GLU A 20 -4.48 15.09 -10.77
CA GLU A 20 -3.78 14.63 -11.96
C GLU A 20 -4.72 14.51 -13.16
N TRP A 21 -5.95 14.04 -12.98
CA TRP A 21 -6.93 13.96 -14.07
C TRP A 21 -7.25 15.31 -14.69
N ILE A 22 -7.37 16.36 -13.86
CA ILE A 22 -7.59 17.74 -14.28
C ILE A 22 -6.32 18.33 -14.92
N ARG A 23 -5.14 17.97 -14.41
CA ARG A 23 -3.85 18.45 -14.95
C ARG A 23 -3.44 17.76 -16.25
N LEU A 24 -3.89 16.53 -16.48
CA LEU A 24 -3.59 15.77 -17.68
C LEU A 24 -4.51 16.16 -18.83
N ASP A 25 -3.92 16.92 -19.74
CA ASP A 25 -4.44 17.30 -21.04
C ASP A 25 -5.11 16.10 -21.74
N ILE A 26 -6.29 16.38 -22.31
CA ILE A 26 -7.35 15.44 -22.69
C ILE A 26 -6.87 14.35 -23.69
N GLY A 27 -5.70 14.52 -24.32
CA GLY A 27 -5.14 13.59 -25.32
C GLY A 27 -4.28 12.42 -24.80
N ARG A 28 -3.86 12.38 -23.53
CA ARG A 28 -2.84 11.41 -23.04
C ARG A 28 -3.41 10.31 -22.13
N VAL A 29 -4.31 9.50 -22.68
CA VAL A 29 -4.91 8.33 -22.01
C VAL A 29 -3.87 7.35 -21.45
N ARG A 30 -2.69 7.23 -22.06
CA ARG A 30 -1.60 6.36 -21.59
C ARG A 30 -1.06 6.78 -20.22
N GLU A 31 -0.92 8.08 -19.96
CA GLU A 31 -0.40 8.58 -18.68
C GLU A 31 -1.44 8.42 -17.56
N ARG A 32 -2.73 8.57 -17.87
CA ARG A 32 -3.82 8.29 -16.92
C ARG A 32 -3.81 6.85 -16.41
N VAL A 33 -3.52 5.87 -17.29
CA VAL A 33 -3.44 4.46 -16.91
C VAL A 33 -2.25 4.18 -15.99
N VAL A 34 -1.09 4.79 -16.27
CA VAL A 34 0.12 4.66 -15.43
C VAL A 34 -0.14 5.23 -14.03
N LEU A 35 -0.81 6.38 -13.95
CA LEU A 35 -1.16 6.99 -12.67
C LEU A 35 -2.18 6.19 -11.89
N ALA A 36 -3.24 5.71 -12.55
CA ALA A 36 -4.23 4.86 -11.91
C ALA A 36 -3.62 3.56 -11.37
N SER A 37 -2.65 2.97 -12.09
CA SER A 37 -1.97 1.75 -11.65
C SER A 37 -0.99 2.00 -10.49
N ILE A 38 -0.21 3.08 -10.51
CA ILE A 38 0.65 3.46 -9.38
C ILE A 38 -0.17 3.85 -8.14
N ALA A 39 -1.23 4.65 -8.32
CA ALA A 39 -2.13 5.04 -7.25
C ALA A 39 -2.86 3.82 -6.67
N GLY A 40 -3.31 2.89 -7.52
CA GLY A 40 -3.91 1.63 -7.10
C GLY A 40 -2.96 0.76 -6.29
N LEU A 41 -1.72 0.56 -6.75
CA LEU A 41 -0.69 -0.19 -6.03
C LEU A 41 -0.37 0.44 -4.66
N SER A 42 -0.26 1.77 -4.63
CA SER A 42 -0.01 2.54 -3.40
C SER A 42 -1.18 2.44 -2.44
N TRP A 43 -2.41 2.47 -2.95
CA TRP A 43 -3.63 2.37 -2.16
C TRP A 43 -3.82 0.98 -1.56
N ILE A 44 -3.58 -0.08 -2.35
CA ILE A 44 -3.61 -1.46 -1.86
C ILE A 44 -2.56 -1.67 -0.78
N SER A 45 -1.33 -1.16 -0.96
CA SER A 45 -0.29 -1.22 0.07
C SER A 45 -0.70 -0.51 1.36
N ALA A 46 -1.28 0.68 1.25
CA ALA A 46 -1.75 1.44 2.40
C ALA A 46 -2.92 0.74 3.13
N LEU A 47 -3.84 0.13 2.38
CA LEU A 47 -4.93 -0.68 2.93
C LEU A 47 -4.40 -1.90 3.68
N MET A 48 -3.43 -2.61 3.11
CA MET A 48 -2.80 -3.77 3.77
C MET A 48 -2.17 -3.38 5.11
N ALA A 49 -1.47 -2.25 5.16
CA ALA A 49 -0.84 -1.75 6.39
C ALA A 49 -1.86 -1.34 7.47
N VAL A 50 -3.05 -0.87 7.08
CA VAL A 50 -4.09 -0.45 8.03
C VAL A 50 -4.99 -1.59 8.48
N LEU A 51 -5.28 -2.55 7.61
CA LEU A 51 -6.11 -3.73 7.90
C LEU A 51 -5.37 -4.75 8.78
N ILE A 52 -4.04 -4.79 8.69
CA ILE A 52 -3.22 -5.72 9.46
C ILE A 52 -2.21 -4.91 10.30
N PRO A 53 -2.67 -4.22 11.36
CA PRO A 53 -1.79 -3.45 12.24
C PRO A 53 -0.80 -4.33 13.01
N GLU A 54 -1.09 -5.62 13.15
CA GLU A 54 -0.22 -6.62 13.75
C GLU A 54 0.53 -7.47 12.72
N MET A 55 0.73 -6.98 11.48
CA MET A 55 1.62 -7.66 10.54
C MET A 55 2.94 -7.87 11.27
N PRO A 56 3.34 -9.13 11.56
CA PRO A 56 4.63 -9.37 12.18
C PRO A 56 5.63 -8.74 11.22
N GLY A 57 6.40 -7.76 11.69
CA GLY A 57 7.34 -7.04 10.83
C GLY A 57 8.21 -8.04 10.07
N PRO A 58 8.79 -7.70 8.91
CA PRO A 58 9.64 -8.61 8.13
C PRO A 58 10.70 -9.32 8.98
N ILE A 59 11.14 -8.65 10.05
CA ILE A 59 12.00 -9.18 11.11
C ILE A 59 11.40 -10.42 11.82
N LYS A 60 10.13 -10.42 12.20
CA LYS A 60 9.44 -11.58 12.80
C LYS A 60 9.28 -12.75 11.83
N TRP A 61 9.18 -12.50 10.52
CA TRP A 61 9.16 -13.56 9.50
C TRP A 61 10.53 -14.23 9.40
N ILE A 62 11.59 -13.42 9.38
CA ILE A 62 12.98 -13.89 9.45
C ILE A 62 13.21 -14.68 10.74
N GLU A 63 12.70 -14.20 11.86
CA GLU A 63 12.81 -14.85 13.18
C GLU A 63 12.06 -16.19 13.22
N TRP A 64 10.89 -16.29 12.58
CA TRP A 64 10.15 -17.56 12.43
C TRP A 64 10.89 -18.57 11.54
N LEU A 65 11.54 -18.10 10.48
CA LEU A 65 12.35 -18.92 9.56
C LEU A 65 13.66 -19.40 10.22
N TYR A 66 14.30 -18.55 11.03
CA TYR A 66 15.56 -18.87 11.72
C TYR A 66 15.36 -19.63 13.04
N ARG A 67 14.16 -19.60 13.63
CA ARG A 67 13.82 -20.37 14.85
C ARG A 67 14.19 -21.86 14.75
N PRO A 68 13.82 -22.60 13.69
CA PRO A 68 14.21 -24.01 13.57
C PRO A 68 15.72 -24.22 13.37
N LEU A 69 16.44 -23.26 12.77
CA LEU A 69 17.90 -23.38 12.60
C LEU A 69 18.65 -23.19 13.93
N SER A 70 18.15 -22.35 14.83
CA SER A 70 18.75 -22.15 16.16
C SER A 70 18.74 -23.42 17.03
N GLY A 71 17.79 -24.33 16.81
CA GLY A 71 17.71 -25.62 17.49
C GLY A 71 18.63 -26.70 16.93
N LEU A 72 19.19 -26.51 15.73
CA LEU A 72 20.08 -27.49 15.07
C LEU A 72 21.57 -27.27 15.40
N LEU A 73 21.90 -26.13 16.02
CA LEU A 73 23.25 -25.70 16.39
C LEU A 73 23.56 -25.87 17.90
N SER A 74 22.66 -26.52 18.65
CA SER A 74 22.85 -26.88 20.07
C SER A 74 23.05 -28.38 20.25
#